data_AF-A0A8U1ER57-F1
#
_entry.id   AF-A0A8U1ER57-F1
#
_cell.length_a   1.000
_cell.length_b   1.000
_cell.length_c   1.000
_cell.angle_alpha   90.00
_cell.angle_beta   90.00
_cell.angle_gamma   90.00
#
_symmetry.space_group_name_H-M   'P 1'
#
loop_
_entity.id
_entity.type
_entity.pdbx_description
1 polymer ?
#
loop_
_entity_poly.entity_id
_entity_poly.type
_entity_poly.pdbx_seq_one_letter_code
_entity_poly.pdbx_strand_id
1 'polypeptide(L)'
;MAFFGITNLGYQNPIGDKMLVNPRASASHRAPNQLYSVPLTDSQQCGWWMPNGGQGNTQERWTQVRRFPRKNSEMTKFVKEMSMTDREFSLF
;
A
#
# COMPACT_ATOMS: atom_id res chain seq x y z
N MET A 1 0.17 26.87 -28.90
CA MET A 1 -0.77 26.02 -29.67
C MET A 1 -0.59 24.59 -29.16
N ALA A 2 -1.61 24.10 -28.46
CA ALA A 2 -1.57 22.87 -27.67
C ALA A 2 -2.17 21.68 -28.45
N PHE A 3 -1.67 20.47 -28.20
CA PHE A 3 -2.50 19.26 -28.24
C PHE A 3 -2.12 18.39 -27.05
N PHE A 4 -3.06 18.38 -26.10
CA PHE A 4 -3.01 17.80 -24.77
C PHE A 4 -3.00 16.28 -24.82
N GLY A 5 -2.29 15.65 -23.89
CA GLY A 5 -2.38 14.22 -23.64
C GLY A 5 -1.74 13.92 -22.30
N ILE A 6 -2.54 14.01 -21.23
CA ILE A 6 -2.23 13.80 -19.81
C ILE A 6 -1.82 12.33 -19.59
N THR A 7 -0.74 11.91 -20.22
CA THR A 7 -0.10 10.64 -19.96
C THR A 7 0.99 10.98 -18.97
N ASN A 8 1.00 10.29 -17.82
CA ASN A 8 2.03 10.41 -16.78
C ASN A 8 1.91 11.54 -15.75
N LEU A 9 0.73 11.73 -15.16
CA LEU A 9 0.63 12.39 -13.85
C LEU A 9 1.19 11.53 -12.69
N GLY A 10 1.95 10.48 -13.01
CA GLY A 10 2.68 9.63 -12.08
C GLY A 10 4.15 9.57 -12.46
N TYR A 11 5.00 9.24 -11.49
CA TYR A 11 6.44 9.15 -11.66
C TYR A 11 6.80 8.17 -12.79
N GLN A 12 7.25 8.67 -13.95
CA GLN A 12 7.59 7.82 -15.10
C GLN A 12 8.80 6.95 -14.80
N ASN A 13 8.70 5.65 -15.08
CA ASN A 13 9.84 4.73 -15.07
C ASN A 13 10.00 4.05 -16.44
N PRO A 14 10.48 4.78 -17.46
CA PRO A 14 10.52 4.30 -18.84
C PRO A 14 11.42 3.08 -19.07
N ILE A 15 12.30 2.77 -18.11
CA ILE A 15 13.15 1.58 -18.13
C ILE A 15 12.36 0.35 -17.63
N GLY A 16 11.65 0.49 -16.52
CA GLY A 16 10.77 -0.57 -15.99
C GLY A 16 9.69 -0.98 -16.98
N ASP A 17 9.07 0.01 -17.65
CA ASP A 17 8.02 -0.24 -18.64
C ASP A 17 8.52 -1.06 -19.83
N LYS A 18 9.75 -0.81 -20.31
CA LYS A 18 10.36 -1.57 -21.41
C LYS A 18 10.71 -3.00 -21.02
N MET A 19 10.98 -3.26 -19.74
CA MET A 19 11.26 -4.62 -19.23
C MET A 19 9.98 -5.47 -19.09
N LEU A 20 8.80 -4.86 -18.98
CA LEU A 20 7.49 -5.55 -18.95
C LEU A 20 7.03 -6.03 -20.33
N VAL A 21 7.57 -5.48 -21.41
CA VAL A 21 7.12 -5.75 -22.80
C VAL A 21 7.78 -7.00 -23.40
N ASN A 22 8.62 -7.73 -22.66
CA ASN A 22 9.29 -8.91 -23.18
C ASN A 22 8.42 -10.18 -23.03
N PRO A 23 7.86 -10.76 -24.11
CA PRO A 23 6.85 -11.83 -24.03
C PRO A 23 7.39 -13.19 -23.57
N ARG A 24 8.70 -13.32 -23.30
CA ARG A 24 9.34 -14.55 -22.80
C ARG A 24 9.49 -14.59 -21.27
N ALA A 25 9.24 -13.49 -20.57
CA ALA A 25 9.17 -13.48 -19.12
C ALA A 25 7.70 -13.40 -18.74
N SER A 26 7.11 -14.50 -18.27
CA SER A 26 5.91 -14.43 -17.46
C SER A 26 6.19 -13.40 -16.36
N ALA A 27 5.59 -12.20 -16.47
CA ALA A 27 5.82 -11.09 -15.58
C ALA A 27 5.25 -11.43 -14.20
N SER A 28 6.00 -12.24 -13.45
CA SER A 28 5.95 -12.26 -12.01
C SER A 28 6.10 -10.80 -11.59
N HIS A 29 5.08 -10.25 -10.93
CA HIS A 29 5.09 -8.90 -10.37
C HIS A 29 6.19 -8.83 -9.31
N ARG A 30 7.45 -8.69 -9.76
CA ARG A 30 8.62 -8.53 -8.90
C ARG A 30 8.57 -7.13 -8.33
N ALA A 31 8.71 -7.02 -7.03
CA ALA A 31 8.79 -5.74 -6.35
C ALA A 31 10.09 -5.01 -6.76
N PRO A 32 10.11 -3.68 -6.71
CA PRO A 32 11.20 -2.89 -7.29
C PRO A 32 12.58 -3.14 -6.63
N ASN A 33 12.61 -3.45 -5.34
CA ASN A 33 13.79 -3.90 -4.57
C ASN A 33 14.31 -5.30 -4.94
N GLN A 34 13.58 -6.09 -5.73
CA GLN A 34 14.10 -7.31 -6.39
C GLN A 34 14.74 -7.03 -7.75
N LEU A 35 14.44 -5.87 -8.34
CA LEU A 35 14.92 -5.49 -9.67
C LEU A 35 16.15 -4.59 -9.59
N TYR A 36 16.22 -3.72 -8.59
CA TYR A 36 17.29 -2.75 -8.41
C TYR A 36 17.93 -2.91 -7.03
N SER A 37 19.25 -2.68 -6.94
CA SER A 37 19.98 -2.72 -5.66
C SER A 37 19.74 -1.48 -4.79
N VAL A 38 19.38 -0.36 -5.41
CA VAL A 38 19.13 0.92 -4.75
C VAL A 38 17.82 1.52 -5.27
N PRO A 39 17.08 2.28 -4.45
CA PRO A 39 15.88 2.97 -4.91
C PRO A 39 16.26 4.02 -5.95
N LEU A 40 15.59 3.99 -7.09
CA LEU A 40 15.84 4.93 -8.20
C LEU A 40 15.18 6.29 -7.96
N THR A 41 14.20 6.32 -7.06
CA THR A 41 13.30 7.45 -6.83
C THR A 41 13.14 7.65 -5.33
N ASP A 42 12.90 8.89 -4.90
CA ASP A 42 12.71 9.19 -3.49
C ASP A 42 11.48 8.47 -2.91
N SER A 43 10.39 8.38 -3.68
CA SER A 43 9.20 7.62 -3.29
C SER A 43 9.46 6.12 -3.13
N GLN A 44 10.42 5.54 -3.86
CA GLN A 44 10.77 4.12 -3.70
C GLN A 44 11.53 3.85 -2.40
N GLN A 45 12.10 4.87 -1.74
CA GLN A 45 12.70 4.70 -0.42
C GLN A 45 11.67 4.26 0.62
N CYS A 46 10.41 4.71 0.47
CA CYS A 46 9.35 4.29 1.37
C CYS A 46 9.05 2.79 1.18
N GLY A 47 9.19 2.00 2.24
CA GLY A 47 8.96 0.56 2.19
C GLY A 47 10.00 -0.24 1.41
N TRP A 48 11.10 0.35 0.93
CA TRP A 48 12.15 -0.35 0.17
C TRP A 48 12.71 -1.57 0.91
N TRP A 49 12.89 -1.39 2.21
CA TRP A 49 13.44 -2.39 3.14
C TRP A 49 12.38 -3.33 3.71
N MET A 50 11.11 -3.16 3.35
CA MET A 50 10.09 -4.10 3.80
C MET A 50 10.19 -5.42 3.02
N PRO A 51 9.96 -6.56 3.68
CA PRO A 51 9.98 -7.86 3.01
C PRO A 51 8.96 -7.88 1.87
N ASN A 52 9.37 -8.42 0.72
CA ASN A 52 8.52 -8.45 -0.46
C ASN A 52 7.42 -9.47 -0.39
N GLY A 53 6.20 -8.97 -0.56
CA GLY A 53 5.00 -9.78 -0.58
C GLY A 53 4.64 -10.20 0.83
N GLY A 54 3.35 -10.13 1.16
CA GLY A 54 2.79 -10.71 2.39
C GLY A 54 2.94 -12.23 2.49
N GLN A 55 3.93 -12.83 1.82
CA GLN A 55 4.24 -14.23 1.84
C GLN A 55 5.22 -14.52 2.97
N GLY A 56 4.64 -14.75 4.15
CA GLY A 56 5.30 -15.45 5.24
C GLY A 56 5.81 -14.55 6.34
N ASN A 57 4.94 -14.28 7.32
CA ASN A 57 5.20 -14.44 8.76
C ASN A 57 6.54 -13.96 9.34
N THR A 58 7.22 -13.01 8.71
CA THR A 58 8.37 -12.33 9.32
C THR A 58 7.80 -11.18 10.13
N GLN A 59 7.01 -11.51 11.15
CA GLN A 59 6.82 -10.61 12.28
C GLN A 59 8.22 -10.36 12.82
N GLU A 60 8.75 -9.17 12.55
CA GLU A 60 10.06 -8.78 13.03
C GLU A 60 10.12 -9.07 14.54
N ARG A 61 11.21 -9.65 15.04
CA ARG A 61 11.26 -10.19 16.40
C ARG A 61 10.88 -9.16 17.47
N TRP A 62 11.17 -7.89 17.22
CA TRP A 62 10.77 -6.76 18.09
C TRP A 62 9.27 -6.43 18.04
N THR A 63 8.55 -6.84 17.00
CA THR A 63 7.09 -6.65 16.84
C THR A 63 6.29 -7.69 17.63
N GLN A 64 6.89 -8.82 18.01
CA GLN A 64 6.23 -9.96 18.66
C GLN A 64 5.81 -9.71 20.13
N VAL A 65 6.04 -8.51 20.65
CA VAL A 65 5.58 -8.10 21.99
C VAL A 65 4.05 -8.09 22.04
N ARG A 66 3.45 -8.56 23.16
CA ARG A 66 2.00 -8.48 23.36
C ARG A 66 1.53 -7.03 23.26
N ARG A 67 0.74 -6.75 22.22
CA ARG A 67 0.04 -5.47 22.04
C ARG A 67 -1.40 -5.59 22.50
N PHE A 68 -1.92 -4.53 23.09
CA PHE A 68 -3.33 -4.42 23.49
C PHE A 68 -3.97 -3.30 22.67
N PRO A 69 -4.21 -3.51 21.36
CA PRO A 69 -4.87 -2.51 20.55
C PRO A 69 -6.28 -2.26 21.10
N ARG A 70 -6.76 -1.02 20.99
CA ARG A 70 -8.13 -0.69 21.37
C ARG A 70 -9.09 -1.48 20.49
N LYS A 71 -9.89 -2.34 21.12
CA LYS A 71 -10.99 -3.06 20.45
C LYS A 71 -12.28 -2.36 20.83
N ASN A 72 -13.07 -1.98 19.83
CA ASN A 72 -14.37 -1.38 20.05
C ASN A 72 -15.34 -2.48 20.53
N SER A 73 -16.12 -2.19 21.57
CA SER A 73 -17.20 -3.07 22.00
C SER A 73 -18.34 -3.06 20.98
N GLU A 74 -19.24 -4.04 21.06
CA GLU A 74 -20.44 -4.07 20.21
C GLU A 74 -21.29 -2.81 20.43
N MET A 75 -21.38 -2.29 21.66
CA MET A 75 -22.07 -1.03 21.94
C MET A 75 -21.40 0.16 21.24
N THR A 76 -20.07 0.24 21.24
CA THR A 76 -19.34 1.31 20.53
C THR A 76 -19.52 1.21 19.01
N LYS A 77 -19.61 -0.01 18.46
CA LYS A 77 -19.91 -0.21 17.04
C LYS A 77 -21.34 0.21 16.72
N PHE A 78 -22.31 -0.22 17.52
CA PHE A 78 -23.72 0.16 17.38
C PHE A 78 -23.91 1.68 17.41
N VAL A 79 -23.34 2.36 18.41
CA VAL A 79 -23.38 3.84 18.49
C VAL A 79 -22.78 4.47 17.24
N LYS A 80 -21.66 3.92 16.74
CA LYS A 80 -21.03 4.40 15.52
C LYS A 80 -21.92 4.19 14.29
N GLU A 81 -22.63 3.07 14.20
CA GLU A 81 -23.59 2.80 13.14
C GLU A 81 -24.77 3.78 13.20
N MET A 82 -25.40 3.94 14.38
CA MET A 82 -26.54 4.85 14.55
C MET A 82 -26.17 6.31 14.28
N SER A 83 -24.98 6.76 14.70
CA SER A 83 -24.49 8.11 14.38
C SER A 83 -24.19 8.33 12.88
N MET A 84 -24.01 7.25 12.10
CA MET A 84 -23.84 7.34 10.65
C MET A 84 -25.17 7.28 9.90
N THR A 85 -26.16 6.55 10.41
CA THR A 85 -27.46 6.36 9.76
C THR A 85 -28.48 7.43 10.14
N ASP A 86 -28.53 7.78 11.42
CA ASP A 86 -29.56 8.63 11.99
C ASP A 86 -28.99 10.00 12.38
N ARG A 87 -29.46 11.05 11.71
CA ARG A 87 -29.00 12.42 11.93
C ARG A 87 -29.38 12.98 13.31
N GLU A 88 -30.46 12.47 13.90
CA GLU A 88 -30.96 12.90 15.21
C GLU A 88 -30.49 12.00 16.36
N PHE A 89 -29.69 10.98 16.07
CA PHE A 89 -29.17 10.10 17.11
C PHE A 89 -28.16 10.86 17.99
N SER A 90 -28.49 10.97 19.28
CA SER A 90 -27.60 11.52 20.30
C SER A 90 -27.52 10.57 21.49
N LEU A 91 -26.32 10.45 22.06
CA LEU A 91 -26.11 9.72 23.31
C LEU A 91 -26.43 10.55 24.56
N PHE A 92 -26.78 11.83 24.38
CA PHE A 92 -27.12 12.80 25.42
C PHE A 92 -28.18 13.80 24.93
#